data_AF-A0A0R1SAD9-F1
#
_entry.id   AF-A0A0R1SAD9-F1
#
_cell.length_a   1.000
_cell.length_b   1.000
_cell.length_c   1.000
_cell.angle_alpha   90.00
_cell.angle_beta   90.00
_cell.angle_gamma   90.00
#
_symmetry.space_group_name_H-M   'P 1'
#
loop_
_entity.id
_entity.type
_entity.pdbx_description
1 polymer ?
#
loop_
_entity_poly.entity_id
_entity_poly.type
_entity_poly.pdbx_seq_one_letter_code
_entity_poly.pdbx_strand_id
1 'polypeptide(L)'
;MKKYASLIATAGMLLSMGMPVVTFASQKLALSATVKPITNSMTSISGKATQGTTVKIYSNGSYKAKAKTKSNGKFKINLKAPLSTIGLYQLQISKVGFKPITKSFTVGPTDYSSQINPLKSQLADAQTQLVGVQNQIDSMQSSVQSLSSSSSLSALQSELKAVQSSLSSSTDPTANASYQQTITDLQNQINNYNSSMNAAGYKPIIYQVQYQDLEQQAVTLQQQINKLQDQIQKLQDLSVQ
;
A
#
# COMPACT_ATOMS: atom_id res chain seq x y z
N MET A 1 -82.39 77.03 12.07
CA MET A 1 -82.76 75.63 11.79
C MET A 1 -82.40 74.82 13.04
N LYS A 2 -83.31 74.59 14.01
CA LYS A 2 -84.09 73.33 14.22
C LYS A 2 -83.24 72.08 13.84
N LYS A 3 -82.89 71.14 14.74
CA LYS A 3 -83.78 70.24 15.52
C LYS A 3 -83.02 69.42 16.62
N TYR A 4 -83.69 69.24 17.77
CA TYR A 4 -83.81 68.10 18.74
C TYR A 4 -82.63 67.12 18.95
N ALA A 5 -82.07 66.88 20.16
CA ALA A 5 -82.59 66.35 21.46
C ALA A 5 -82.66 64.80 21.56
N SER A 6 -82.24 64.28 22.74
CA SER A 6 -82.42 62.92 23.31
C SER A 6 -81.55 61.77 22.75
N LEU A 7 -81.09 60.73 23.48
CA LEU A 7 -81.06 60.33 24.90
C LEU A 7 -80.28 58.99 24.98
N ILE A 8 -79.82 58.63 26.19
CA ILE A 8 -79.57 57.25 26.72
C ILE A 8 -78.13 56.68 26.64
N ALA A 9 -77.70 56.31 27.86
CA ALA A 9 -76.50 55.62 28.27
C ALA A 9 -76.39 54.17 27.76
N THR A 10 -75.17 53.67 27.61
CA THR A 10 -74.87 52.25 27.88
C THR A 10 -73.43 52.11 28.37
N ALA A 11 -73.28 51.47 29.52
CA ALA A 11 -72.01 51.07 30.09
C ALA A 11 -71.28 50.09 29.16
N GLY A 12 -69.98 50.30 28.96
CA GLY A 12 -69.10 49.40 28.23
C GLY A 12 -67.76 49.28 28.93
N MET A 13 -67.71 48.42 29.94
CA MET A 13 -66.50 47.92 30.58
C MET A 13 -65.64 47.18 29.53
N LEU A 14 -64.43 47.66 29.23
CA LEU A 14 -63.41 46.87 28.53
C LEU A 14 -62.05 47.07 29.21
N LEU A 15 -61.85 46.22 30.21
CA LEU A 15 -60.64 45.42 30.47
C LEU A 15 -59.31 46.02 30.02
N SER A 16 -58.56 46.48 31.02
CA SER A 16 -57.09 46.48 31.04
C SER A 16 -56.55 45.11 30.60
N MET A 17 -56.25 44.94 29.31
CA MET A 17 -55.42 43.83 28.85
C MET A 17 -53.98 44.18 29.18
N GLY A 18 -53.51 43.70 30.34
CA GLY A 18 -52.09 43.62 30.62
C GLY A 18 -51.43 42.83 29.49
N MET A 19 -50.64 43.52 28.66
CA MET A 19 -49.79 42.82 27.71
C MET A 19 -48.88 41.90 28.52
N PRO A 20 -48.85 40.58 28.24
CA PRO A 20 -47.87 39.73 28.87
C PRO A 20 -46.51 40.28 28.45
N VAL A 21 -45.75 40.76 29.42
CA VAL A 21 -44.31 40.96 29.25
C VAL A 21 -43.78 39.57 28.94
N VAL A 22 -43.52 39.31 27.66
CA VAL A 22 -42.79 38.12 27.26
C VAL A 22 -41.37 38.36 27.75
N THR A 23 -41.10 37.94 28.99
CA THR A 23 -39.74 37.85 29.50
C THR A 23 -39.07 36.79 28.65
N PHE A 24 -38.42 37.22 27.57
CA PHE A 24 -37.43 36.38 26.92
C PHE A 24 -36.39 36.08 27.98
N ALA A 25 -36.49 34.88 28.57
CA ALA A 25 -35.41 34.32 29.35
C ALA A 25 -34.18 34.40 28.45
N SER A 26 -33.32 35.36 28.74
CA SER A 26 -32.07 35.53 28.02
C SER A 26 -31.25 34.30 28.37
N GLN A 27 -31.33 33.27 27.52
CA GLN A 27 -30.43 32.13 27.65
C GLN A 27 -29.03 32.71 27.65
N LYS A 28 -28.37 32.67 28.82
CA LYS A 28 -27.01 33.15 29.00
C LYS A 28 -26.14 32.35 28.05
N LEU A 29 -25.80 32.94 26.91
CA LEU A 29 -25.08 32.26 25.84
C LEU A 29 -23.70 31.84 26.37
N ALA A 30 -23.55 30.57 26.71
CA ALA A 30 -22.28 30.05 27.19
C ALA A 30 -21.33 29.82 26.01
N LEU A 31 -20.05 30.14 26.19
CA LEU A 31 -19.04 29.75 25.22
C LEU A 31 -18.91 28.22 25.19
N SER A 32 -18.81 27.64 24.01
CA SER A 32 -18.60 26.20 23.81
C SER A 32 -17.70 25.94 22.62
N ALA A 33 -17.04 24.78 22.60
CA ALA A 33 -16.23 24.33 21.48
C ALA A 33 -16.14 22.81 21.43
N THR A 34 -16.05 22.28 20.22
CA THR A 34 -15.79 20.87 19.92
C THR A 34 -14.86 20.80 18.72
N VAL A 35 -13.82 19.97 18.82
CA VAL A 35 -12.94 19.64 17.71
C VAL A 35 -13.23 18.23 17.22
N LYS A 36 -13.01 17.97 15.92
CA LYS A 36 -12.93 16.60 15.42
C LYS A 36 -11.67 15.92 15.97
N PRO A 37 -11.58 14.57 15.91
CA PRO A 37 -10.31 13.88 16.15
C PRO A 37 -9.20 14.46 15.26
N ILE A 38 -8.01 14.64 15.84
CA ILE A 38 -6.85 15.26 15.19
C ILE A 38 -5.67 14.31 15.34
N THR A 39 -4.91 14.16 14.26
CA THR A 39 -3.66 13.38 14.26
C THR A 39 -2.45 14.28 14.02
N ASN A 40 -1.26 13.79 14.37
CA ASN A 40 0.00 14.53 14.32
C ASN A 40 0.44 14.98 12.91
N SER A 41 -0.10 14.38 11.83
CA SER A 41 0.18 14.81 10.44
C SER A 41 -0.79 15.87 9.88
N MET A 42 -1.87 16.20 10.59
CA MET A 42 -2.86 17.16 10.09
C MET A 42 -2.32 18.61 10.09
N THR A 43 -2.49 19.32 8.97
CA THR A 43 -2.14 20.75 8.82
C THR A 43 -3.32 21.69 9.05
N SER A 44 -4.49 21.16 9.41
CA SER A 44 -5.64 21.99 9.77
C SER A 44 -6.49 21.34 10.84
N ILE A 45 -7.01 22.17 11.74
CA ILE A 45 -7.94 21.75 12.79
C ILE A 45 -9.30 22.34 12.49
N SER A 46 -10.32 21.49 12.52
CA SER A 46 -11.70 21.91 12.29
C SER A 46 -12.61 21.51 13.44
N GLY A 47 -13.63 22.32 13.65
CA GLY A 47 -14.55 22.14 14.76
C GLY A 47 -15.71 23.11 14.70
N LYS A 48 -16.48 23.11 15.79
CA LYS A 48 -17.54 24.07 16.05
C LYS A 48 -17.23 24.80 17.34
N ALA A 49 -17.53 26.08 17.39
CA ALA A 49 -17.52 26.88 18.61
C ALA A 49 -18.57 27.98 18.51
N THR A 50 -18.85 28.68 19.61
CA THR A 50 -19.84 29.76 19.63
C THR A 50 -19.57 30.79 18.52
N GLN A 51 -20.61 31.23 17.82
CA GLN A 51 -20.50 32.12 16.67
C GLN A 51 -19.79 33.45 16.99
N GLY A 52 -18.93 33.89 16.07
CA GLY A 52 -18.17 35.15 16.19
C GLY A 52 -17.19 35.16 17.37
N THR A 53 -16.65 34.00 17.73
CA THR A 53 -15.54 33.84 18.69
C THR A 53 -14.22 33.75 17.94
N THR A 54 -13.13 34.04 18.65
CA THR A 54 -11.77 33.69 18.23
C THR A 54 -11.34 32.42 18.93
N VAL A 55 -10.84 31.46 18.16
CA VAL A 55 -10.31 30.19 18.64
C VAL A 55 -8.80 30.21 18.48
N LYS A 56 -8.05 29.99 19.57
CA LYS A 56 -6.58 29.90 19.59
C LYS A 56 -6.15 28.52 20.07
N ILE A 57 -5.12 27.95 19.44
CA ILE A 57 -4.52 26.68 19.84
C ILE A 57 -3.21 26.95 20.58
N TYR A 58 -3.01 26.23 21.68
CA TYR A 58 -1.79 26.19 22.45
C TYR A 58 -1.33 24.74 22.65
N SER A 59 -0.01 24.57 22.74
CA SER A 59 0.65 23.32 23.11
C SER A 59 1.68 23.66 24.18
N ASN A 60 1.61 23.02 25.35
CA ASN A 60 2.47 23.32 26.50
C ASN A 60 2.58 24.83 26.79
N GLY A 61 1.45 25.53 26.76
CA GLY A 61 1.38 26.99 26.97
C GLY A 61 1.84 27.86 25.79
N SER A 62 2.49 27.29 24.78
CA SER A 62 2.96 28.02 23.60
C SER A 62 1.89 28.14 22.52
N TYR A 63 1.66 29.37 22.04
CA TYR A 63 0.71 29.66 20.96
C TYR A 63 1.11 29.00 19.64
N LYS A 64 0.16 28.37 18.95
CA LYS A 64 0.40 27.69 17.65
C LYS A 64 -0.32 28.36 16.49
N ALA A 65 -1.63 28.61 16.63
CA ALA A 65 -2.44 29.18 15.56
C ALA A 65 -3.77 29.74 16.07
N LYS A 66 -4.49 30.49 15.22
CA LYS A 66 -5.82 31.03 15.53
C LYS A 66 -6.75 31.04 14.31
N ALA A 67 -8.05 31.03 14.55
CA ALA A 67 -9.08 31.34 13.56
C ALA A 67 -10.30 32.01 14.21
N LYS A 68 -11.15 32.64 13.39
CA LYS A 68 -12.47 33.11 13.82
C LYS A 68 -13.53 32.07 13.45
N THR A 69 -14.55 31.89 14.29
CA THR A 69 -15.73 31.10 13.92
C THR A 69 -16.58 31.85 12.90
N LYS A 70 -17.11 31.11 11.94
CA LYS A 70 -18.06 31.61 10.94
C LYS A 70 -19.44 31.85 11.57
N SER A 71 -20.37 32.43 10.80
CA SER A 71 -21.76 32.64 11.19
C SER A 71 -22.47 31.35 11.64
N ASN A 72 -22.10 30.20 11.08
CA ASN A 72 -22.64 28.89 11.47
C ASN A 72 -21.86 28.21 12.62
N GLY A 73 -21.00 28.94 13.33
CA GLY A 73 -20.18 28.41 14.44
C GLY A 73 -19.04 27.49 14.00
N LYS A 74 -18.89 27.14 12.72
CA LYS A 74 -17.76 26.33 12.24
C LYS A 74 -16.47 27.15 12.22
N PHE A 75 -15.35 26.52 12.54
CA PHE A 75 -14.01 27.09 12.33
C PHE A 75 -13.09 26.10 11.62
N LYS A 76 -12.09 26.63 10.94
CA LYS A 76 -10.95 25.89 10.40
C LYS A 76 -9.69 26.71 10.69
N ILE A 77 -8.78 26.15 11.47
CA ILE A 77 -7.48 26.73 11.77
C ILE A 77 -6.47 26.05 10.87
N ASN A 78 -5.82 26.80 9.99
CA ASN A 78 -4.69 26.30 9.20
C ASN A 78 -3.41 26.47 10.03
N LEU A 79 -2.62 25.42 10.11
CA LEU A 79 -1.35 25.39 10.82
C LEU A 79 -0.20 25.65 9.83
N LYS A 80 0.85 26.33 10.28
CA LYS A 80 2.06 26.53 9.47
C LYS A 80 2.87 25.23 9.29
N ALA A 81 2.77 24.34 10.27
CA ALA A 81 3.36 23.01 10.29
C ALA A 81 2.39 22.06 11.02
N PRO A 82 2.44 20.73 10.77
CA PRO A 82 1.66 19.75 11.50
C PRO A 82 1.89 19.81 13.01
N LEU A 83 0.94 19.29 13.79
CA LEU A 83 1.09 19.11 15.23
C LEU A 83 1.94 17.88 15.53
N SER A 84 3.24 17.98 15.22
CA SER A 84 4.19 16.85 15.25
C SER A 84 4.33 16.17 16.60
N THR A 85 3.92 16.79 17.72
CA THR A 85 3.97 16.19 19.05
C THR A 85 2.63 15.55 19.38
N ILE A 86 2.60 14.24 19.60
CA ILE A 86 1.44 13.53 20.16
C ILE A 86 1.19 13.99 21.60
N GLY A 87 -0.08 14.11 21.98
CA GLY A 87 -0.46 14.39 23.37
C GLY A 87 -1.47 15.51 23.53
N LEU A 88 -1.41 16.21 24.68
CA LEU A 88 -2.45 17.14 25.11
C LEU A 88 -2.24 18.56 24.53
N TYR A 89 -3.29 19.11 23.95
CA TYR A 89 -3.35 20.47 23.42
C TYR A 89 -4.52 21.23 24.04
N GLN A 90 -4.44 22.55 23.97
CA GLN A 90 -5.45 23.45 24.55
C GLN A 90 -6.04 24.36 23.48
N LEU A 91 -7.36 24.50 23.50
CA LEU A 91 -8.13 25.37 22.65
C LEU A 91 -8.76 26.47 23.51
N GLN A 92 -8.30 27.70 23.33
CA GLN A 92 -8.84 28.87 24.02
C GLN A 92 -9.87 29.57 23.13
N ILE A 93 -11.06 29.80 23.66
CA ILE A 93 -12.16 30.47 22.97
C ILE A 93 -12.44 31.80 23.66
N SER A 94 -12.42 32.88 22.90
CA SER A 94 -12.69 34.23 23.41
C SER A 94 -13.67 35.01 22.53
N LYS A 95 -14.47 35.84 23.17
CA LYS A 95 -15.39 36.80 22.55
C LYS A 95 -15.50 38.01 23.46
N VAL A 96 -15.58 39.21 22.88
CA VAL A 96 -15.77 40.45 23.63
C VAL A 96 -17.05 40.34 24.47
N GLY A 97 -16.98 40.71 25.75
CA GLY A 97 -18.09 40.61 26.71
C GLY A 97 -18.27 39.22 27.36
N PHE A 98 -17.42 38.24 27.06
CA PHE A 98 -17.47 36.89 27.65
C PHE A 98 -16.15 36.51 28.31
N LYS A 99 -16.21 35.83 29.46
CA LYS A 99 -15.03 35.20 30.07
C LYS A 99 -14.48 34.12 29.12
N PRO A 100 -13.20 34.14 28.74
CA PRO A 100 -12.62 33.12 27.89
C PRO A 100 -12.71 31.73 28.54
N ILE A 101 -12.87 30.70 27.72
CA ILE A 101 -12.83 29.30 28.15
C ILE A 101 -11.68 28.57 27.48
N THR A 102 -11.15 27.56 28.16
CA THR A 102 -10.13 26.66 27.61
C THR A 102 -10.67 25.23 27.60
N LYS A 103 -10.47 24.53 26.49
CA LYS A 103 -10.82 23.11 26.33
C LYS A 103 -9.60 22.33 25.89
N SER A 104 -9.33 21.23 26.57
CA SER A 104 -8.25 20.32 26.18
C SER A 104 -8.73 19.33 25.13
N PHE A 105 -7.84 18.94 24.24
CA PHE A 105 -8.03 17.84 23.30
C PHE A 105 -6.72 17.09 23.10
N THR A 106 -6.82 15.84 22.65
CA THR A 106 -5.66 14.99 22.41
C THR A 106 -5.40 14.91 20.91
N VAL A 107 -4.13 15.06 20.53
CA VAL A 107 -3.62 14.72 19.21
C VAL A 107 -3.10 13.30 19.27
N GLY A 108 -3.66 12.41 18.45
CA GLY A 108 -3.22 11.03 18.34
C GLY A 108 -2.18 10.82 17.22
N PRO A 109 -1.61 9.62 17.12
CA PRO A 109 -0.78 9.25 15.97
C PRO A 109 -1.64 9.20 14.70
N THR A 110 -1.03 9.52 13.55
CA THR A 110 -1.64 9.27 12.25
C THR A 110 -1.62 7.78 11.94
N ASP A 111 -2.79 7.25 11.56
CA ASP A 111 -2.90 5.87 11.08
C ASP A 111 -2.46 5.79 9.61
N TYR A 112 -1.40 5.03 9.36
CA TYR A 112 -0.88 4.73 8.02
C TYR A 112 -1.26 3.31 7.53
N SER A 113 -2.17 2.60 8.23
CA SER A 113 -2.58 1.23 7.90
C SER A 113 -3.14 1.09 6.48
N SER A 114 -3.89 2.09 6.02
CA SER A 114 -4.48 2.11 4.67
C SER A 114 -3.42 2.18 3.57
N GLN A 115 -2.25 2.76 3.85
CA GLN A 115 -1.10 2.78 2.94
C GLN A 115 -0.23 1.53 3.10
N ILE A 116 -0.05 1.04 4.33
CA ILE A 116 0.80 -0.11 4.64
C ILE A 116 0.19 -1.42 4.15
N ASN A 117 -1.12 -1.62 4.28
CA ASN A 117 -1.76 -2.90 3.95
C ASN A 117 -1.65 -3.29 2.46
N PRO A 118 -1.90 -2.38 1.49
CA PRO A 118 -1.65 -2.67 0.08
C PRO A 118 -0.18 -3.01 -0.22
N LEU A 119 0.77 -2.29 0.41
CA LEU A 119 2.20 -2.55 0.24
C LEU A 119 2.60 -3.94 0.78
N LYS A 120 2.01 -4.38 1.90
CA LYS A 120 2.21 -5.74 2.42
C LYS A 120 1.67 -6.82 1.49
N SER A 121 0.51 -6.57 0.86
CA SER A 121 -0.04 -7.48 -0.15
C SER A 121 0.91 -7.60 -1.34
N GLN A 122 1.37 -6.47 -1.87
CA GLN A 122 2.33 -6.44 -2.99
C GLN A 122 3.65 -7.15 -2.64
N LEU A 123 4.12 -7.03 -1.39
CA LEU A 123 5.30 -7.74 -0.92
C LEU A 123 5.08 -9.27 -0.92
N ALA A 124 3.93 -9.74 -0.45
CA ALA A 124 3.58 -11.16 -0.45
C ALA A 124 3.45 -11.72 -1.88
N ASP A 125 2.86 -10.94 -2.79
CA ASP A 125 2.74 -11.30 -4.20
C ASP A 125 4.12 -11.42 -4.87
N ALA A 126 5.00 -10.43 -4.65
CA ALA A 126 6.36 -10.46 -5.17
C ALA A 126 7.19 -11.64 -4.62
N GLN A 127 7.02 -11.99 -3.34
CA GLN A 127 7.65 -13.17 -2.73
C GLN A 127 7.16 -14.47 -3.36
N THR A 128 5.86 -14.58 -3.63
CA THR A 128 5.25 -15.74 -4.30
C THR A 128 5.79 -15.89 -5.73
N GLN A 129 5.93 -14.79 -6.46
CA GLN A 129 6.54 -14.80 -7.80
C GLN A 129 8.00 -15.26 -7.76
N LEU A 130 8.78 -14.84 -6.75
CA LEU A 130 10.16 -15.27 -6.58
C LEU A 130 10.27 -16.79 -6.34
N VAL A 131 9.39 -17.35 -5.51
CA VAL A 131 9.30 -18.82 -5.33
C VAL A 131 8.93 -19.52 -6.64
N GLY A 132 8.02 -18.93 -7.44
CA GLY A 132 7.68 -19.45 -8.76
C GLY A 132 8.89 -19.53 -9.69
N VAL A 133 9.67 -18.45 -9.78
CA VAL A 133 10.91 -18.41 -10.58
C VAL A 133 11.93 -19.42 -10.06
N GLN A 134 12.08 -19.58 -8.73
CA GLN A 134 12.97 -20.59 -8.14
C GLN A 134 12.59 -22.01 -8.56
N ASN A 135 11.30 -22.36 -8.48
CA ASN A 135 10.82 -23.68 -8.89
C ASN A 135 11.06 -23.96 -10.39
N GLN A 136 10.97 -22.93 -11.24
CA GLN A 136 11.29 -23.04 -12.67
C GLN A 136 12.79 -23.30 -12.86
N ILE A 137 13.66 -22.58 -12.14
CA ILE A 137 15.11 -22.80 -12.14
C ILE A 137 15.46 -24.23 -11.74
N ASP A 138 14.87 -24.75 -10.65
CA ASP A 138 15.15 -26.11 -10.14
C ASP A 138 14.68 -27.19 -11.12
N SER A 139 13.54 -26.97 -11.77
CA SER A 139 12.99 -27.88 -12.79
C SER A 139 13.88 -27.91 -14.04
N MET A 140 14.38 -26.74 -14.45
CA MET A 140 15.34 -26.63 -15.55
C MET A 140 16.67 -27.29 -15.17
N GLN A 141 17.15 -27.14 -13.93
CA GLN A 141 18.40 -27.77 -13.47
C GLN A 141 18.30 -29.29 -13.50
N SER A 142 17.17 -29.83 -13.03
CA SER A 142 16.90 -31.27 -13.04
C SER A 142 16.84 -31.82 -14.47
N SER A 143 16.22 -31.07 -15.39
CA SER A 143 16.16 -31.43 -16.82
C SER A 143 17.56 -31.48 -17.44
N VAL A 144 18.41 -30.49 -17.14
CA VAL A 144 19.81 -30.44 -17.58
C VAL A 144 20.60 -31.64 -17.02
N GLN A 145 20.46 -31.96 -15.73
CA GLN A 145 21.15 -33.08 -15.09
C GLN A 145 20.77 -34.44 -15.66
N SER A 146 19.47 -34.65 -15.95
CA SER A 146 18.99 -35.89 -16.55
C SER A 146 19.57 -36.11 -17.95
N LEU A 147 19.63 -35.05 -18.76
CA LEU A 147 20.22 -35.09 -20.09
C LEU A 147 21.73 -35.35 -20.04
N SER A 148 22.46 -34.70 -19.12
CA SER A 148 23.92 -34.87 -18.99
C SER A 148 24.32 -36.25 -18.45
N SER A 149 23.46 -36.89 -17.67
CA SER A 149 23.75 -38.17 -17.00
C SER A 149 23.34 -39.40 -17.80
N SER A 150 22.92 -39.21 -19.06
CA SER A 150 22.51 -40.30 -19.94
C SER A 150 23.69 -41.22 -20.29
N SER A 151 23.83 -42.28 -19.49
CA SER A 151 24.84 -43.35 -19.57
C SER A 151 24.93 -44.06 -20.93
N SER A 152 23.95 -43.84 -21.81
CA SER A 152 23.89 -44.43 -23.15
C SER A 152 25.00 -43.92 -24.08
N LEU A 153 25.36 -42.64 -24.05
CA LEU A 153 26.37 -42.11 -25.00
C LEU A 153 27.77 -42.65 -24.71
N SER A 154 28.17 -42.67 -23.44
CA SER A 154 29.48 -43.19 -23.03
C SER A 154 29.59 -44.70 -23.24
N ALA A 155 28.49 -45.44 -23.04
CA ALA A 155 28.41 -46.87 -23.36
C ALA A 155 28.58 -47.12 -24.87
N LEU A 156 27.83 -46.40 -25.72
CA LEU A 156 27.93 -46.52 -27.19
C LEU A 156 29.33 -46.15 -27.70
N GLN A 157 29.96 -45.11 -27.13
CA GLN A 157 31.34 -44.73 -27.49
C GLN A 157 32.36 -45.82 -27.09
N SER A 158 32.16 -46.45 -25.94
CA SER A 158 33.03 -47.53 -25.47
C SER A 158 32.88 -48.79 -26.33
N GLU A 159 31.64 -49.12 -26.71
CA GLU A 159 31.31 -50.25 -27.57
C GLU A 159 31.86 -50.06 -29.01
N LEU A 160 31.71 -48.85 -29.58
CA LEU A 160 32.32 -48.50 -30.86
C LEU A 160 33.84 -48.70 -30.85
N LYS A 161 34.52 -48.24 -29.78
CA LYS A 161 35.96 -48.37 -29.63
C LYS A 161 36.41 -49.82 -29.50
N ALA A 162 35.63 -50.66 -28.81
CA ALA A 162 35.89 -52.08 -28.69
C ALA A 162 35.78 -52.79 -30.04
N VAL A 163 34.72 -52.51 -30.81
CA VAL A 163 34.53 -53.09 -32.16
C VAL A 163 35.63 -52.63 -33.13
N GLN A 164 36.02 -51.36 -33.09
CA GLN A 164 37.15 -50.84 -33.89
C GLN A 164 38.48 -51.55 -33.58
N SER A 165 38.70 -51.88 -32.31
CA SER A 165 39.91 -52.61 -31.87
C SER A 165 39.91 -54.06 -32.39
N SER A 166 38.75 -54.72 -32.36
CA SER A 166 38.56 -56.09 -32.89
C SER A 166 38.67 -56.15 -34.43
N LEU A 167 38.23 -55.10 -35.13
CA LEU A 167 38.39 -54.98 -36.59
C LEU A 167 39.87 -54.92 -36.99
N SER A 168 40.66 -54.16 -36.23
CA SER A 168 42.08 -53.93 -36.54
C SER A 168 42.95 -55.19 -36.38
N SER A 169 42.45 -56.22 -35.69
CA SER A 169 43.18 -57.46 -35.40
C SER A 169 42.70 -58.70 -36.20
N SER A 170 41.61 -58.60 -36.98
CA SER A 170 41.04 -59.72 -37.73
C SER A 170 41.52 -59.78 -39.19
N THR A 171 41.95 -60.95 -39.66
CA THR A 171 42.37 -61.21 -41.05
C THR A 171 41.30 -61.90 -41.90
N ASP A 172 40.12 -62.22 -41.34
CA ASP A 172 39.01 -62.86 -42.06
C ASP A 172 38.18 -61.81 -42.83
N PRO A 173 38.11 -61.86 -44.17
CA PRO A 173 37.37 -60.89 -44.99
C PRO A 173 35.87 -60.82 -44.70
N THR A 174 35.25 -61.94 -44.32
CA THR A 174 33.79 -62.01 -44.09
C THR A 174 33.42 -61.42 -42.74
N ALA A 175 34.23 -61.71 -41.71
CA ALA A 175 34.10 -61.10 -40.40
C ALA A 175 34.37 -59.58 -40.46
N ASN A 176 35.35 -59.15 -41.25
CA ASN A 176 35.68 -57.74 -41.47
C ASN A 176 34.49 -56.97 -42.08
N ALA A 177 33.83 -57.52 -43.11
CA ALA A 177 32.62 -56.92 -43.69
C ALA A 177 31.47 -56.77 -42.66
N SER A 178 31.26 -57.77 -41.80
CA SER A 178 30.25 -57.72 -40.73
C SER A 178 30.55 -56.64 -39.68
N TYR A 179 31.81 -56.54 -39.23
CA TYR A 179 32.24 -55.51 -38.28
C TYR A 179 32.11 -54.10 -38.85
N GLN A 180 32.40 -53.91 -40.14
CA GLN A 180 32.23 -52.61 -40.80
C GLN A 180 30.75 -52.18 -40.87
N GLN A 181 29.83 -53.14 -41.05
CA GLN A 181 28.40 -52.87 -40.97
C GLN A 181 28.00 -52.45 -39.54
N THR A 182 28.46 -53.17 -38.52
CA THR A 182 28.21 -52.82 -37.12
C THR A 182 28.76 -51.43 -36.75
N ILE A 183 29.95 -51.06 -37.23
CA ILE A 183 30.52 -49.72 -37.02
C ILE A 183 29.63 -48.65 -37.66
N THR A 184 29.16 -48.87 -38.88
CA THR A 184 28.27 -47.95 -39.59
C THR A 184 26.95 -47.76 -38.82
N ASP A 185 26.39 -48.85 -38.31
CA ASP A 185 25.14 -48.81 -37.54
C ASP A 185 25.32 -48.08 -36.20
N LEU A 186 26.41 -48.33 -35.47
CA LEU A 186 26.75 -47.62 -34.23
C LEU A 186 27.04 -46.13 -34.48
N GLN A 187 27.71 -45.78 -35.57
CA GLN A 187 27.92 -44.38 -35.96
C GLN A 187 26.60 -43.68 -36.28
N ASN A 188 25.69 -44.35 -36.98
CA ASN A 188 24.35 -43.82 -37.24
C ASN A 188 23.54 -43.64 -35.94
N GLN A 189 23.63 -44.58 -35.00
CA GLN A 189 23.00 -44.44 -33.68
C GLN A 189 23.57 -43.28 -32.86
N ILE A 190 24.90 -43.11 -32.82
CA ILE A 190 25.56 -41.97 -32.15
C ILE A 190 25.14 -40.65 -32.81
N ASN A 191 25.08 -40.59 -34.14
CA ASN A 191 24.66 -39.39 -34.87
C ASN A 191 23.18 -39.06 -34.62
N ASN A 192 22.32 -40.07 -34.56
CA ASN A 192 20.91 -39.91 -34.19
C ASN A 192 20.76 -39.44 -32.75
N TYR A 193 21.58 -39.95 -31.83
CA TYR A 193 21.61 -39.52 -30.43
C TYR A 193 22.11 -38.07 -30.28
N ASN A 194 23.17 -37.68 -31.01
CA ASN A 194 23.65 -36.31 -31.04
C ASN A 194 22.59 -35.37 -31.66
N SER A 195 21.89 -35.83 -32.69
CA SER A 195 20.81 -35.06 -33.33
C SER A 195 19.59 -34.93 -32.43
N SER A 196 19.23 -35.97 -31.68
CA SER A 196 18.14 -35.93 -30.71
C SER A 196 18.49 -35.07 -29.49
N MET A 197 19.75 -35.08 -29.02
CA MET A 197 20.25 -34.12 -28.03
C MET A 197 20.12 -32.69 -28.56
N ASN A 198 20.57 -32.42 -29.78
CA ASN A 198 20.45 -31.09 -30.41
C ASN A 198 18.98 -30.65 -30.63
N ALA A 199 18.08 -31.59 -30.97
CA ALA A 199 16.66 -31.35 -31.21
C ALA A 199 15.82 -31.25 -29.93
N ALA A 200 16.19 -31.97 -28.86
CA ALA A 200 15.66 -31.83 -27.51
C ALA A 200 16.10 -30.51 -26.82
N GLY A 201 16.77 -29.63 -27.58
CA GLY A 201 17.13 -28.30 -27.12
C GLY A 201 18.53 -28.18 -26.54
N TYR A 202 19.45 -29.12 -26.76
CA TYR A 202 20.88 -28.93 -26.45
C TYR A 202 21.52 -27.88 -27.39
N LYS A 203 20.94 -26.67 -27.45
CA LYS A 203 21.56 -25.44 -27.89
C LYS A 203 21.90 -24.65 -26.62
N PRO A 204 23.19 -24.57 -26.23
CA PRO A 204 23.59 -23.85 -25.02
C PRO A 204 23.03 -22.41 -24.96
N ILE A 205 22.78 -21.79 -26.11
CA ILE A 205 22.35 -20.39 -26.22
C ILE A 205 20.89 -20.15 -25.77
N ILE A 206 19.91 -21.02 -26.10
CA ILE A 206 18.49 -20.74 -25.76
C ILE A 206 18.22 -20.99 -24.27
N TYR A 207 18.76 -22.08 -23.70
CA TYR A 207 18.69 -22.29 -22.26
C TYR A 207 19.49 -21.25 -21.48
N GLN A 208 20.65 -20.80 -21.97
CA GLN A 208 21.37 -19.69 -21.34
C GLN A 208 20.57 -18.39 -21.36
N VAL A 209 19.96 -18.02 -22.48
CA VAL A 209 19.14 -16.81 -22.56
C VAL A 209 17.94 -16.90 -21.63
N GLN A 210 17.23 -18.04 -21.61
CA GLN A 210 16.07 -18.21 -20.72
C GLN A 210 16.46 -18.27 -19.24
N TYR A 211 17.60 -18.86 -18.90
CA TYR A 211 18.17 -18.80 -17.54
C TYR A 211 18.55 -17.37 -17.16
N GLN A 212 19.23 -16.65 -18.06
CA GLN A 212 19.61 -15.25 -17.84
C GLN A 212 18.37 -14.36 -17.67
N ASP A 213 17.32 -14.58 -18.44
CA ASP A 213 16.06 -13.83 -18.30
C ASP A 213 15.39 -14.11 -16.94
N LEU A 214 15.37 -15.36 -16.48
CA LEU A 214 14.85 -15.74 -15.16
C LEU A 214 15.71 -15.17 -14.02
N GLU A 215 17.04 -15.16 -14.16
CA GLU A 215 17.96 -14.52 -13.20
C GLU A 215 17.71 -13.02 -13.12
N GLN A 216 17.55 -12.34 -14.26
CA GLN A 216 17.27 -10.90 -14.30
C GLN A 216 15.88 -10.58 -13.75
N GLN A 217 14.90 -11.45 -13.96
CA GLN A 217 13.58 -11.35 -13.36
C GLN A 217 13.67 -11.48 -11.83
N ALA A 218 14.43 -12.45 -11.31
CA ALA A 218 14.65 -12.63 -9.88
C ALA A 218 15.35 -11.40 -9.26
N VAL A 219 16.38 -10.86 -9.92
CA VAL A 219 17.06 -9.62 -9.49
C VAL A 219 16.09 -8.44 -9.44
N THR A 220 15.23 -8.29 -10.46
CA THR A 220 14.24 -7.21 -10.51
C THR A 220 13.22 -7.32 -9.38
N LEU A 221 12.70 -8.53 -9.12
CA LEU A 221 11.79 -8.78 -8.00
C LEU A 221 12.45 -8.50 -6.65
N GLN A 222 13.71 -8.88 -6.47
CA GLN A 222 14.45 -8.60 -5.24
C GLN A 222 14.60 -7.09 -5.00
N GLN A 223 14.88 -6.30 -6.04
CA GLN A 223 14.93 -4.84 -5.93
C GLN A 223 13.57 -4.24 -5.58
N GLN A 224 12.47 -4.77 -6.13
CA GLN A 224 11.12 -4.34 -5.79
C GLN A 224 10.76 -4.66 -4.33
N ILE A 225 11.11 -5.86 -3.87
CA ILE A 225 10.96 -6.28 -2.46
C ILE A 225 11.65 -5.29 -1.53
N ASN A 226 12.92 -4.95 -1.82
CA ASN A 226 13.68 -4.00 -1.01
C ASN A 226 13.01 -2.61 -0.96
N LYS A 227 12.52 -2.11 -2.12
CA LYS A 227 11.81 -0.82 -2.18
C LYS A 227 10.50 -0.84 -1.37
N LEU A 228 9.74 -1.93 -1.43
CA LEU A 228 8.51 -2.09 -0.64
C LEU A 228 8.81 -2.14 0.86
N GLN A 229 9.87 -2.85 1.26
CA GLN A 229 10.33 -2.91 2.65
C GLN A 229 10.71 -1.51 3.17
N ASP A 230 11.47 -0.73 2.40
CA ASP A 230 11.85 0.63 2.76
C ASP A 230 10.63 1.55 2.92
N GLN A 231 9.64 1.43 2.02
CA GLN A 231 8.40 2.21 2.10
C GLN A 231 7.56 1.85 3.33
N ILE A 232 7.45 0.56 3.64
CA ILE A 232 6.76 0.08 4.84
C ILE A 232 7.47 0.60 6.09
N GLN A 233 8.80 0.49 6.17
CA GLN A 233 9.57 0.94 7.33
C GLN A 233 9.41 2.44 7.54
N LYS A 234 9.50 3.26 6.48
CA LYS A 234 9.31 4.70 6.57
C LYS A 234 7.92 5.09 7.11
N LEU A 235 6.87 4.38 6.70
CA LEU A 235 5.51 4.62 7.21
C LEU A 235 5.34 4.15 8.66
N GLN A 236 6.02 3.08 9.06
CA GLN A 236 6.05 2.62 10.45
C GLN A 236 6.76 3.63 11.35
N ASP A 237 7.91 4.16 10.95
CA ASP A 237 8.65 5.15 11.72
C ASP A 237 7.83 6.44 11.92
N LEU A 238 7.06 6.86 10.91
CA LEU A 238 6.15 8.00 10.99
C LEU A 238 4.97 7.79 11.96
N SER A 239 4.63 6.55 12.29
CA SER A 239 3.54 6.24 13.24
C SER A 239 3.98 6.30 14.71
N VAL A 240 5.30 6.29 14.97
CA VAL A 240 5.90 6.24 16.31
C VAL A 240 6.33 7.62 16.84
N GLN A 241 6.36 8.65 15.97
CA GLN A 241 6.68 10.05 16.33
C GLN A 241 5.45 10.81 16.85
#